data_AF-A0A534GZ68-F1
#
_entry.id   AF-A0A534GZ68-F1
#
_cell.length_a   1.000
_cell.length_b   1.000
_cell.length_c   1.000
_cell.angle_alpha   90.00
_cell.angle_beta   90.00
_cell.angle_gamma   90.00
#
_symmetry.space_group_name_H-M   'P 1'
#
loop_
_entity.id
_entity.type
_entity.pdbx_description
1 polymer ?
#
loop_
_entity_poly.entity_id
_entity_poly.type
_entity_poly.pdbx_seq_one_letter_code
_entity_poly.pdbx_strand_id
1 'polypeptide(L)'
;MLPGGLLAVSARVGGVRVEAVIDTGSERTIANNALRDALAWRRRKGEVARVTDVYGATTEVASGQVDKAPTIDFGGVKISNVTVVYGDFHIFRVWG
;
A
#
# COMPACT_ATOMS: atom_id res chain seq x y z
N MET A 1 -7.52 5.21 17.46
CA MET A 1 -6.90 3.88 17.58
C MET A 1 -7.89 2.85 17.07
N LEU A 2 -7.42 1.87 16.30
CA LEU A 2 -8.28 0.79 15.80
C LEU A 2 -8.41 -0.31 16.87
N PRO A 3 -9.43 -1.18 16.76
CA PRO A 3 -9.53 -2.37 17.61
C PRO A 3 -8.20 -3.17 17.56
N GLY A 4 -7.70 -3.59 18.74
CA GLY A 4 -6.44 -4.35 18.85
C GLY A 4 -5.17 -3.52 19.08
N GLY A 5 -5.26 -2.21 19.31
CA GLY A 5 -4.09 -1.38 19.65
C GLY A 5 -3.26 -0.94 18.44
N LEU A 6 -3.75 -1.21 17.23
CA LEU A 6 -3.14 -0.79 15.98
C LEU A 6 -3.22 0.72 15.80
N LEU A 7 -2.10 1.31 15.36
CA LEU A 7 -1.99 2.75 15.11
C LEU A 7 -2.42 3.05 13.68
N ALA A 8 -3.50 3.81 13.53
CA ALA A 8 -3.90 4.40 12.25
C ALA A 8 -3.20 5.75 12.05
N VAL A 9 -2.65 5.97 10.85
CA VAL A 9 -1.95 7.19 10.46
C VAL A 9 -2.37 7.64 9.08
N SER A 10 -2.60 8.94 8.92
CA SER A 10 -2.70 9.54 7.59
C SER A 10 -1.31 9.59 6.95
N ALA A 11 -1.21 9.12 5.71
CA ALA A 11 0.04 9.08 4.96
C ALA A 11 -0.16 9.47 3.48
N ARG A 12 0.94 9.58 2.77
CA ARG A 12 0.96 9.74 1.31
C ARG A 12 1.85 8.68 0.68
N VAL A 13 1.33 7.96 -0.31
CA VAL A 13 2.10 7.03 -1.13
C VAL A 13 2.18 7.59 -2.53
N GLY A 14 3.37 7.99 -2.99
CA GLY A 14 3.53 8.56 -4.34
C GLY A 14 2.61 9.76 -4.61
N GLY A 15 2.29 10.55 -3.57
CA GLY A 15 1.38 11.69 -3.63
C GLY A 15 -0.11 11.35 -3.42
N VAL A 16 -0.51 10.09 -3.41
CA VAL A 16 -1.88 9.63 -3.08
C VAL A 16 -2.06 9.63 -1.57
N ARG A 17 -3.07 10.34 -1.05
CA ARG A 17 -3.42 10.29 0.38
C ARG A 17 -4.04 8.95 0.71
N VAL A 18 -3.61 8.37 1.83
CA VAL A 18 -4.11 7.09 2.34
C VAL A 18 -4.25 7.18 3.87
N GLU A 19 -5.15 6.35 4.40
CA GLU A 19 -5.10 5.95 5.80
C GLU A 19 -4.33 4.63 5.86
N ALA A 20 -3.31 4.56 6.70
CA ALA A 20 -2.47 3.40 6.88
C ALA A 20 -2.56 2.90 8.32
N VAL A 21 -2.40 1.61 8.50
CA VAL A 21 -2.34 0.98 9.81
C VAL A 21 -0.94 0.42 10.00
N ILE A 22 -0.29 0.78 11.11
CA ILE A 22 1.01 0.23 11.48
C ILE A 22 0.76 -1.08 12.24
N ASP A 23 1.10 -2.18 11.58
CA ASP A 23 1.05 -3.53 12.11
C ASP A 23 2.46 -4.12 12.16
N THR A 24 3.06 -4.17 13.35
CA THR A 24 4.39 -4.74 13.56
C THR A 24 4.39 -6.27 13.63
N GLY A 25 3.22 -6.90 13.65
CA GLY A 25 3.06 -8.36 13.70
C GLY A 25 2.93 -9.03 12.32
N SER A 26 2.78 -8.24 11.25
CA SER A 26 2.67 -8.76 9.88
C SER A 26 4.03 -8.86 9.20
N GLU A 27 4.26 -9.95 8.45
CA GLU A 27 5.45 -10.11 7.60
C GLU A 27 5.39 -9.28 6.31
N ARG A 28 4.21 -8.81 5.92
CA ARG A 28 4.00 -8.15 4.61
C ARG A 28 3.14 -6.90 4.75
N THR A 29 3.47 -5.89 3.94
CA THR A 29 2.59 -4.74 3.71
C THR A 29 1.56 -5.10 2.64
N ILE A 30 0.29 -4.82 2.91
CA ILE A 30 -0.81 -4.99 1.96
C ILE A 30 -1.49 -3.66 1.65
N ALA A 31 -2.04 -3.53 0.46
CA ALA A 31 -2.81 -2.36 0.04
C ALA A 31 -4.03 -2.78 -0.77
N ASN A 32 -5.04 -1.92 -0.82
CA ASN A 32 -6.23 -2.18 -1.62
C ASN A 32 -6.00 -1.84 -3.11
N ASN A 33 -6.90 -2.35 -3.95
CA ASN A 33 -6.89 -2.09 -5.38
C ASN A 33 -7.08 -0.59 -5.72
N ALA A 34 -7.79 0.17 -4.88
CA ALA A 34 -8.00 1.61 -5.10
C ALA A 34 -6.67 2.39 -5.07
N LEU A 35 -5.76 2.06 -4.14
CA LEU A 35 -4.44 2.67 -4.10
C LEU A 35 -3.60 2.29 -5.33
N ARG A 36 -3.62 1.01 -5.73
CA ARG A 36 -2.93 0.53 -6.95
C ARG A 36 -3.36 1.35 -8.17
N ASP A 37 -4.67 1.49 -8.36
CA ASP A 37 -5.22 2.15 -9.54
C ASP A 37 -4.92 3.65 -9.55
N ALA A 38 -4.95 4.31 -8.38
CA ALA A 38 -4.55 5.69 -8.22
C ALA A 38 -3.06 5.91 -8.55
N LEU A 39 -2.19 5.02 -8.09
CA LEU A 39 -0.75 5.06 -8.40
C LEU A 39 -0.49 4.81 -9.89
N ALA A 40 -1.16 3.84 -10.51
CA ALA A 40 -1.05 3.57 -11.94
C ALA A 40 -1.48 4.79 -12.79
N TRP A 41 -2.55 5.47 -12.40
CA TRP A 41 -2.97 6.72 -13.04
C TRP A 41 -1.91 7.82 -12.93
N ARG A 42 -1.33 8.03 -11.75
CA ARG A 42 -0.27 9.04 -11.57
C ARG A 42 1.00 8.70 -12.32
N ARG A 43 1.40 7.42 -12.38
CA ARG A 43 2.54 6.93 -13.18
C ARG A 43 2.35 7.28 -14.66
N ARG A 44 1.14 7.08 -15.21
CA ARG A 44 0.81 7.46 -16.61
C ARG A 44 0.93 8.95 -16.87
N LYS A 45 0.68 9.79 -15.86
CA LYS A 45 0.87 11.25 -15.94
C LYS A 45 2.31 11.71 -15.69
N GLY A 46 3.24 10.80 -15.41
CA GLY A 46 4.63 11.14 -15.08
C GLY A 46 4.81 11.77 -13.69
N GLU A 47 3.80 11.71 -12.82
CA GLU A 47 3.78 12.41 -11.53
C GLU A 47 4.52 11.67 -10.40
N VAL A 48 5.01 10.45 -10.63
CA VAL A 48 5.65 9.61 -9.61
C VAL A 48 7.02 9.16 -10.10
N ALA A 49 8.05 9.37 -9.27
CA ALA A 49 9.41 8.87 -9.51
C ALA A 49 9.35 7.33 -9.63
N ARG A 50 9.69 6.81 -10.81
CA ARG A 50 9.43 5.42 -11.22
C ARG A 50 10.05 4.43 -10.23
N VAL A 51 9.19 3.56 -9.69
CA VAL A 51 9.55 2.36 -8.94
C VAL A 51 9.07 1.14 -9.75
N THR A 52 9.95 0.15 -9.84
CA THR A 52 9.98 -1.04 -10.73
C THR A 52 8.75 -1.93 -10.65
N ASP A 53 8.27 -2.41 -11.81
CA ASP A 53 7.16 -3.37 -11.91
C ASP A 53 7.60 -4.81 -11.60
N VAL A 54 6.81 -5.55 -10.82
CA VAL A 54 6.85 -7.02 -10.76
C VAL A 54 5.43 -7.57 -10.94
N TYR A 55 5.30 -8.66 -11.71
CA TYR A 55 4.02 -9.33 -11.99
C TYR A 55 4.12 -10.82 -11.61
N GLY A 56 3.16 -11.31 -10.82
CA GLY A 56 3.00 -12.73 -10.45
C GLY A 56 2.31 -12.92 -9.10
N ALA A 57 1.36 -13.87 -9.03
CA ALA A 57 0.70 -14.36 -7.83
C ALA A 57 0.54 -15.88 -7.92
N THR A 58 0.93 -16.65 -6.89
CA THR A 58 0.64 -18.10 -6.85
C THR A 58 0.15 -18.63 -5.50
N THR A 59 -0.82 -19.53 -5.70
CA THR A 59 -1.49 -20.60 -4.96
C THR A 59 -2.28 -20.33 -3.66
N GLU A 60 -1.79 -19.69 -2.59
CA GLU A 60 -2.50 -19.89 -1.29
C GLU A 60 -2.87 -18.69 -0.42
N VAL A 61 -2.66 -17.44 -0.82
CA VAL A 61 -3.25 -16.30 -0.08
C VAL A 61 -3.63 -15.19 -1.05
N ALA A 62 -4.94 -15.01 -1.26
CA ALA A 62 -5.63 -13.94 -1.98
C ALA A 62 -4.88 -13.37 -3.22
N SER A 63 -5.38 -13.67 -4.42
CA SER A 63 -4.93 -13.15 -5.71
C SER A 63 -4.58 -11.65 -5.64
N GLY A 64 -3.29 -11.33 -5.54
CA GLY A 64 -2.81 -9.98 -5.31
C GLY A 64 -1.56 -9.70 -6.14
N GLN A 65 -1.41 -8.45 -6.59
CA GLN A 65 -0.26 -8.00 -7.37
C GLN A 65 0.83 -7.51 -6.41
N VAL A 66 2.03 -8.08 -6.50
CA VAL A 66 3.19 -7.62 -5.73
C VAL A 66 3.92 -6.53 -6.51
N ASP A 67 4.04 -5.34 -5.94
CA ASP A 67 4.79 -4.23 -6.56
C ASP A 67 5.55 -3.44 -5.49
N LYS A 68 6.63 -2.77 -5.88
CA LYS A 68 7.31 -1.83 -4.99
C LYS A 68 6.53 -0.52 -4.95
N ALA A 69 6.18 -0.07 -3.74
CA ALA A 69 5.51 1.21 -3.57
C ALA A 69 6.49 2.38 -3.80
N PRO A 70 5.98 3.51 -4.34
CA PRO A 70 6.66 4.80 -4.20
C PRO A 70 6.90 5.15 -2.73
N THR A 71 7.72 6.16 -2.47
CA THR A 71 7.96 6.66 -1.11
C THR A 71 6.64 6.89 -0.37
N ILE A 72 6.57 6.32 0.83
CA ILE A 72 5.51 6.53 1.80
C ILE A 72 5.95 7.65 2.74
N ASP A 73 5.16 8.71 2.83
CA ASP A 73 5.40 9.86 3.70
C ASP A 73 4.29 9.95 4.76
N PHE A 74 4.66 9.90 6.03
CA PHE A 74 3.77 10.12 7.17
C PHE A 74 4.38 11.18 8.08
N GLY A 75 3.82 12.39 8.03
CA GLY A 75 4.25 13.50 8.87
C GLY A 75 5.74 13.87 8.69
N GLY A 76 6.31 13.69 7.49
CA GLY A 76 7.71 13.99 7.20
C GLY A 76 8.66 12.81 7.40
N VAL A 77 8.22 11.72 8.02
CA VAL A 77 8.97 10.46 8.00
C VAL A 77 8.74 9.77 6.66
N LYS A 78 9.84 9.46 5.97
CA LYS A 78 9.82 8.88 4.62
C LYS A 78 10.36 7.47 4.64
N ILE A 79 9.54 6.52 4.19
CA ILE A 79 9.95 5.13 3.97
C ILE A 79 9.97 4.87 2.46
N SER A 80 11.06 4.28 2.00
CA SER A 80 11.26 3.87 0.61
C SER A 80 11.54 2.37 0.51
N ASN A 81 11.49 1.83 -0.70
CA ASN A 81 11.81 0.42 -0.98
C ASN A 81 10.88 -0.57 -0.23
N VAL A 82 9.62 -0.20 -0.09
CA VAL A 82 8.58 -1.06 0.51
C VAL A 82 7.95 -1.92 -0.58
N THR A 83 7.96 -3.23 -0.40
CA THR A 83 7.20 -4.17 -1.23
C THR A 83 5.78 -4.28 -0.69
N VAL A 84 4.80 -4.08 -1.56
CA VAL A 84 3.38 -4.10 -1.20
C VAL A 84 2.65 -5.15 -2.02
N VAL A 85 1.78 -5.91 -1.37
CA VAL A 85 0.81 -6.77 -2.05
C VAL A 85 -0.50 -6.00 -2.20
N TYR A 86 -0.89 -5.71 -3.44
CA TYR A 86 -2.15 -5.06 -3.77
C TYR A 86 -3.24 -6.10 -4.04
N GLY A 87 -4.37 -6.01 -3.36
CA GLY A 87 -5.44 -6.99 -3.54
C GLY A 87 -6.75 -6.62 -2.85
N ASP A 88 -7.76 -7.47 -3.02
CA ASP A 88 -9.04 -7.37 -2.32
C ASP A 88 -9.03 -8.17 -1.01
N PHE A 89 -8.34 -7.62 0.00
CA PHE A 89 -8.25 -8.27 1.31
C PHE A 89 -9.44 -7.92 2.20
N HIS A 90 -9.95 -8.89 2.96
CA HIS A 90 -11.11 -8.73 3.84
C HIS A 90 -10.97 -7.55 4.83
N ILE A 91 -9.75 -7.30 5.32
CA ILE A 91 -9.49 -6.23 6.30
C ILE A 91 -9.89 -4.83 5.78
N PHE A 92 -9.79 -4.57 4.48
CA PHE A 92 -10.19 -3.30 3.88
C PHE A 92 -11.71 -3.10 3.84
N ARG A 93 -12.50 -4.18 3.99
CA ARG A 93 -13.96 -4.08 4.18
C ARG A 93 -14.33 -3.80 5.64
N VAL A 94 -13.47 -4.17 6.59
CA VAL A 94 -13.67 -3.93 8.03
C VAL A 94 -13.30 -2.50 8.41
N TRP A 95 -12.26 -1.93 7.77
CA TRP A 95 -11.81 -0.56 8.00
C TRP A 95 -12.46 0.50 7.11
N GLY A 96 -13.34 0.08 6.19
CA GLY A 96 -13.95 0.91 5.14
C GLY A 96 -14.76 2.09 5.64
#